data_AF-A0AAE1WKC2-F1
#
_entry.id   AF-A0AAE1WKC2-F1
#
_cell.length_a   1.000
_cell.length_b   1.000
_cell.length_c   1.000
_cell.angle_alpha   90.00
_cell.angle_beta   90.00
_cell.angle_gamma   90.00
#
_symmetry.space_group_name_H-M   'P 1'
#
loop_
_entity.id
_entity.type
_entity.pdbx_description
1 polymer ?
#
loop_
_entity_poly.entity_id
_entity_poly.type
_entity_poly.pdbx_seq_one_letter_code
_entity_poly.pdbx_strand_id
1 'polypeptide(L)'
;MMNEESKEKQDIVFSSQDLERDVIANNDAIIISATIANFWLKKVLVDSCSSTHIIFHKAFSQMRINNAELTRINTPLTSFSGKIVEPMGEVTLPISLGSYPRRATKMIKFLVVDAPSAYNVILGRPSLNSFQAITSTYHLKLKFATLEGIGEEIGNRRQARECYENSLKEESNNQSLIKSGILSKGKATVTTQEVPMEKIKEGEPQANKKMKVDEERIEPTEEVKTIELT
;
A
#
# COMPACT_ATOMS: atom_id res chain seq x y z
N MET A 1 -3.11 -20.65 -38.43
CA MET A 1 -2.52 -20.05 -37.21
C MET A 1 -2.69 -18.55 -37.34
N MET A 2 -3.52 -17.93 -36.50
CA MET A 2 -3.66 -16.48 -36.46
C MET A 2 -2.49 -15.93 -35.63
N ASN A 3 -1.79 -14.95 -36.17
CA ASN A 3 -0.70 -14.25 -35.50
C ASN A 3 -1.26 -13.52 -34.26
N GLU A 4 -0.70 -13.81 -33.09
CA GLU A 4 -0.82 -12.91 -31.94
C GLU A 4 0.08 -11.70 -32.22
N GLU A 5 -0.48 -10.66 -32.85
CA GLU A 5 0.16 -9.34 -32.84
C GLU A 5 0.29 -8.90 -31.38
N SER A 6 1.53 -8.79 -30.90
CA SER A 6 1.81 -8.20 -29.59
C SER A 6 1.37 -6.74 -29.63
N LYS A 7 0.20 -6.42 -29.07
CA LYS A 7 -0.24 -5.03 -28.85
C LYS A 7 0.86 -4.30 -28.10
N GLU A 8 1.38 -3.24 -28.70
CA GLU A 8 2.47 -2.45 -28.13
C GLU A 8 2.02 -1.87 -26.78
N LYS A 9 2.89 -2.00 -25.77
CA LYS A 9 2.57 -1.57 -24.42
C LYS A 9 2.52 -0.05 -24.39
N GLN A 10 1.34 0.53 -24.15
CA GLN A 10 1.17 1.97 -24.01
C GLN A 10 1.90 2.50 -22.77
N ASP A 11 2.53 3.66 -22.90
CA ASP A 11 3.16 4.36 -21.79
C ASP A 11 2.10 4.98 -20.86
N ILE A 12 2.36 4.91 -19.56
CA ILE A 12 1.56 5.63 -18.57
C ILE A 12 2.11 7.04 -18.43
N VAL A 13 1.32 8.02 -18.88
CA VAL A 13 1.66 9.44 -18.81
C VAL A 13 0.59 10.19 -18.01
N PHE A 14 1.04 11.09 -17.14
CA PHE A 14 0.19 12.09 -16.48
C PHE A 14 0.44 13.46 -17.10
N SER A 15 -0.63 14.20 -17.35
CA SER A 15 -0.59 15.54 -17.96
C SER A 15 -1.57 16.49 -17.29
N SER A 16 -1.58 17.76 -17.71
CA SER A 16 -2.55 18.74 -17.24
C SER A 16 -4.01 18.32 -17.49
N GLN A 17 -4.28 17.42 -18.45
CA GLN A 17 -5.62 16.88 -18.69
C GLN A 17 -6.10 15.93 -17.59
N ASP A 18 -5.19 15.40 -16.77
CA ASP A 18 -5.51 14.54 -15.64
C ASP A 18 -5.93 15.32 -14.39
N LEU A 19 -5.80 16.65 -14.41
CA LEU A 19 -6.29 17.52 -13.35
C LEU A 19 -7.80 17.68 -13.44
N GLU A 20 -8.48 17.52 -12.32
CA GLU A 20 -9.88 17.88 -12.21
C GLU A 20 -10.06 19.41 -12.26
N ARG A 21 -11.18 19.91 -12.79
CA ARG A 21 -11.35 21.33 -13.14
C ARG A 21 -11.35 22.30 -11.94
N ASP A 22 -11.45 21.80 -10.71
CA ASP A 22 -11.59 22.58 -9.47
C ASP A 22 -10.43 22.29 -8.47
N VAL A 23 -9.18 22.25 -8.94
CA VAL A 23 -8.02 21.99 -8.06
C VAL A 23 -7.75 23.18 -7.13
N ILE A 24 -8.24 23.10 -5.90
CA ILE A 24 -7.53 23.68 -4.77
C ILE A 24 -6.38 22.73 -4.46
N ALA A 25 -5.14 23.23 -4.46
CA ALA A 25 -3.95 22.45 -4.10
C ALA A 25 -4.11 21.89 -2.68
N ASN A 26 -4.40 20.60 -2.56
CA ASN A 26 -4.56 19.90 -1.29
C ASN A 26 -3.77 18.59 -1.33
N ASN A 27 -3.13 18.25 -0.22
CA ASN A 27 -2.35 17.02 -0.05
C ASN A 27 -3.24 15.83 0.31
N ASP A 28 -4.40 15.70 -0.35
CA ASP A 28 -5.37 14.63 -0.11
C ASP A 28 -4.73 13.26 -0.47
N ALA A 29 -5.02 12.21 0.31
CA ALA A 29 -4.56 10.86 0.00
C ALA A 29 -5.33 10.27 -1.20
N ILE A 30 -4.70 9.36 -1.95
CA ILE A 30 -5.37 8.65 -3.05
C ILE A 30 -6.28 7.56 -2.46
N ILE A 31 -7.55 7.93 -2.24
CA ILE A 31 -8.60 7.01 -1.77
C ILE A 31 -9.50 6.63 -2.93
N ILE A 32 -9.50 5.36 -3.31
CA ILE A 32 -10.32 4.85 -4.42
C ILE A 32 -11.46 3.97 -3.93
N SER A 33 -12.29 3.54 -4.87
CA SER A 33 -13.16 2.38 -4.69
C SER A 33 -12.64 1.25 -5.57
N ALA A 34 -12.83 0.00 -5.14
CA ALA A 34 -12.41 -1.17 -5.91
C ALA A 34 -13.42 -2.31 -5.74
N THR A 35 -13.49 -3.20 -6.72
CA THR A 35 -14.26 -4.44 -6.58
C THR A 35 -13.34 -5.52 -6.03
N ILE A 36 -13.61 -6.03 -4.83
CA ILE A 36 -12.84 -7.12 -4.21
C ILE A 36 -13.79 -8.29 -3.93
N ALA A 37 -13.50 -9.48 -4.46
CA ALA A 37 -14.36 -10.66 -4.33
C ALA A 37 -15.83 -10.39 -4.70
N ASN A 38 -16.06 -9.60 -5.76
CA ASN A 38 -17.37 -9.12 -6.22
C ASN A 38 -18.09 -8.11 -5.30
N PHE A 39 -17.44 -7.61 -4.25
CA PHE A 39 -17.95 -6.53 -3.40
C PHE A 39 -17.37 -5.18 -3.81
N TRP A 40 -18.23 -4.18 -3.97
CA TRP A 40 -17.82 -2.80 -4.20
C TRP A 40 -17.40 -2.14 -2.89
N LEU A 41 -16.10 -2.02 -2.67
CA LEU A 41 -15.54 -1.41 -1.47
C LEU A 41 -15.11 0.04 -1.74
N LYS A 42 -15.52 0.93 -0.84
CA LYS A 42 -15.06 2.32 -0.77
C LYS A 42 -13.90 2.43 0.23
N LYS A 43 -13.27 3.60 0.33
CA LYS A 43 -12.20 3.87 1.31
C LYS A 43 -11.01 2.91 1.19
N VAL A 44 -10.61 2.64 -0.04
CA VAL A 44 -9.40 1.87 -0.37
C VAL A 44 -8.24 2.86 -0.46
N LEU A 45 -7.33 2.84 0.51
CA LEU A 45 -6.13 3.66 0.49
C LEU A 45 -5.11 3.04 -0.47
N VAL A 46 -4.63 3.83 -1.42
CA VAL A 46 -3.48 3.46 -2.24
C VAL A 46 -2.21 3.97 -1.56
N ASP A 47 -1.39 3.05 -1.07
CA ASP A 47 -0.20 3.38 -0.28
C ASP A 47 1.06 2.76 -0.92
N SER A 48 1.83 3.60 -1.60
CA SER A 48 3.11 3.20 -2.20
C SER A 48 4.24 3.00 -1.19
N CYS A 49 4.01 3.19 0.10
CA CYS A 49 5.00 2.92 1.14
C CYS A 49 4.70 1.60 1.86
N SER A 50 3.44 1.17 1.92
CA SER A 50 3.07 -0.10 2.54
C SER A 50 3.67 -1.31 1.79
N SER A 51 4.24 -2.24 2.57
CA SER A 51 4.88 -3.47 2.07
C SER A 51 3.89 -4.63 1.85
N THR A 52 2.63 -4.46 2.26
CA THR A 52 1.59 -5.50 2.20
C THR A 52 0.23 -4.91 1.85
N HIS A 53 -0.79 -5.76 1.75
CA HIS A 53 -2.17 -5.33 1.61
C HIS A 53 -2.96 -5.71 2.85
N ILE A 54 -3.83 -4.81 3.31
CA ILE A 54 -4.66 -5.04 4.48
C ILE A 54 -6.12 -4.92 4.08
N ILE A 55 -6.96 -5.82 4.58
CA ILE A 55 -8.39 -5.60 4.72
C ILE A 55 -8.70 -5.52 6.21
N PHE A 56 -9.32 -4.43 6.64
CA PHE A 56 -9.74 -4.32 8.03
C PHE A 56 -10.94 -5.23 8.29
N HIS A 57 -10.94 -5.90 9.44
CA HIS A 57 -11.91 -6.94 9.78
C HIS A 57 -13.37 -6.48 9.66
N LYS A 58 -13.67 -5.21 9.97
CA LYS A 58 -14.99 -4.60 9.76
C LYS A 58 -15.44 -4.68 8.31
N ALA A 59 -14.56 -4.38 7.35
CA ALA A 59 -14.86 -4.47 5.93
C ALA A 59 -14.93 -5.93 5.48
N PHE A 60 -13.99 -6.78 5.93
CA PHE A 60 -13.98 -8.21 5.63
C PHE A 60 -15.30 -8.89 6.04
N SER A 61 -15.79 -8.59 7.24
CA SER A 61 -17.08 -9.10 7.74
C SER A 61 -18.27 -8.66 6.88
N GLN A 62 -18.25 -7.43 6.36
CA GLN A 62 -19.30 -6.91 5.47
C GLN A 62 -19.31 -7.59 4.10
N MET A 63 -18.16 -8.11 3.66
CA MET A 63 -18.05 -8.94 2.45
C MET A 63 -18.59 -10.35 2.65
N ARG A 64 -18.97 -10.73 3.88
CA ARG A 64 -19.54 -12.05 4.21
C ARG A 64 -18.64 -13.23 3.78
N ILE A 65 -17.34 -12.99 3.71
CA ILE A 65 -16.33 -14.04 3.51
C ILE A 65 -16.13 -14.74 4.85
N ASN A 66 -16.12 -16.07 4.85
CA ASN A 66 -16.05 -16.83 6.09
C ASN A 66 -14.64 -16.70 6.70
N ASN A 67 -14.54 -16.47 8.01
CA ASN A 67 -13.25 -16.49 8.72
C ASN A 67 -12.52 -17.85 8.58
N ALA A 68 -13.24 -18.94 8.26
CA ALA A 68 -12.65 -20.22 7.92
C ALA A 68 -11.78 -20.21 6.65
N GLU A 69 -11.91 -19.19 5.79
CA GLU A 69 -11.05 -18.99 4.61
C GLU A 69 -9.71 -18.33 4.98
N LEU A 70 -9.54 -17.85 6.21
CA LEU A 70 -8.30 -17.26 6.67
C LEU A 70 -7.27 -18.35 6.95
N THR A 71 -6.12 -18.23 6.30
CA THR A 71 -4.94 -19.01 6.67
C THR A 71 -4.25 -18.34 7.84
N ARG A 72 -3.98 -19.10 8.91
CA ARG A 72 -3.28 -18.58 10.07
C ARG A 72 -1.85 -18.19 9.69
N ILE A 73 -1.41 -17.02 10.17
CA ILE A 73 -0.02 -16.57 10.07
C ILE A 73 0.50 -16.19 11.44
N ASN A 74 1.81 -16.30 11.63
CA ASN A 74 2.47 -15.98 12.91
C ASN A 74 3.38 -14.75 12.79
N THR A 75 3.30 -14.01 11.69
CA THR A 75 4.12 -12.83 11.43
C THR A 75 3.31 -11.58 11.80
N PRO A 76 3.69 -10.86 12.86
CA PRO A 76 3.02 -9.63 13.21
C PRO A 76 3.37 -8.51 12.23
N LEU A 77 2.51 -7.49 12.17
CA LEU A 77 2.73 -6.26 11.43
C LEU A 77 3.34 -5.21 12.35
N THR A 78 4.41 -4.57 11.89
CA THR A 78 5.07 -3.51 12.65
C THR A 78 4.90 -2.21 11.89
N SER A 79 4.29 -1.22 12.52
CA SER A 79 4.23 0.12 11.93
C SER A 79 5.51 0.92 12.18
N PHE A 80 5.70 2.00 11.44
CA PHE A 80 6.78 2.96 11.63
C PHE A 80 6.81 3.53 13.06
N SER A 81 5.64 3.65 13.70
CA SER A 81 5.54 4.06 15.10
C SER A 81 6.02 3.00 16.11
N GLY A 82 6.45 1.82 15.65
CA GLY A 82 6.78 0.67 16.47
C GLY A 82 5.56 -0.08 17.02
N LYS A 83 4.33 0.36 16.69
CA LYS A 83 3.11 -0.37 17.06
C LYS A 83 3.06 -1.69 16.31
N ILE A 84 2.88 -2.76 17.07
CA ILE A 84 2.76 -4.13 16.57
C ILE A 84 1.29 -4.51 16.54
N VAL A 85 0.84 -5.13 15.44
CA VAL A 85 -0.52 -5.63 15.27
C VAL A 85 -0.45 -7.07 14.75
N GLU A 86 -1.11 -7.99 15.42
CA GLU A 86 -1.23 -9.37 14.95
C GLU A 86 -2.40 -9.50 13.96
N PRO A 87 -2.16 -9.95 12.71
CA PRO A 87 -3.24 -10.24 11.78
C PRO A 87 -4.06 -11.44 12.25
N MET A 88 -5.36 -11.42 11.95
CA MET A 88 -6.24 -12.58 12.15
C MET A 88 -5.85 -13.75 11.24
N GLY A 89 -5.30 -13.43 10.08
CA GLY A 89 -4.86 -14.39 9.07
C GLY A 89 -4.64 -13.73 7.71
N GLU A 90 -4.36 -14.55 6.71
CA GLU A 90 -4.24 -14.14 5.32
C GLU A 90 -5.33 -14.76 4.45
N VAL A 91 -5.73 -14.05 3.40
CA VAL A 91 -6.71 -14.51 2.39
C VAL A 91 -6.29 -14.04 1.02
N THR A 92 -6.53 -14.84 -0.03
CA THR A 92 -6.25 -14.45 -1.42
C THR A 92 -7.54 -14.15 -2.15
N LEU A 93 -7.74 -12.90 -2.57
CA LEU A 93 -9.00 -12.44 -3.17
C LEU A 93 -8.74 -11.77 -4.54
N PRO A 94 -9.68 -11.89 -5.50
CA PRO A 94 -9.59 -11.12 -6.74
C PRO A 94 -9.94 -9.66 -6.45
N ILE A 95 -9.07 -8.75 -6.90
CA ILE A 95 -9.36 -7.32 -6.96
C ILE A 95 -9.44 -6.89 -8.42
N SER A 96 -10.49 -6.15 -8.76
CA SER A 96 -10.63 -5.48 -10.04
C SER A 96 -10.52 -3.96 -9.89
N LEU A 97 -9.70 -3.37 -10.76
CA LEU A 97 -9.56 -1.92 -10.93
C LEU A 97 -9.98 -1.53 -12.35
N GLY A 98 -10.51 -0.32 -12.47
CA GLY A 98 -10.98 0.27 -13.72
C GLY A 98 -12.35 -0.20 -14.15
N SER A 99 -12.76 0.32 -15.30
CA SER A 99 -14.03 0.01 -15.95
C SER A 99 -13.79 -0.61 -17.32
N TYR A 100 -14.74 -1.39 -17.81
CA TYR A 100 -14.67 -1.95 -19.16
C TYR A 100 -14.52 -0.83 -20.20
N PRO A 101 -13.65 -0.96 -21.22
CA PRO A 101 -12.83 -2.14 -21.55
C PRO A 101 -11.48 -2.21 -20.80
N ARG A 102 -11.07 -1.13 -20.13
CA ARG A 102 -9.77 -0.99 -19.45
C ARG A 102 -9.85 -1.38 -17.97
N ARG A 103 -10.37 -2.58 -17.74
CA ARG A 103 -10.47 -3.20 -16.42
C ARG A 103 -9.42 -4.28 -16.28
N ALA A 104 -8.70 -4.32 -15.16
CA ALA A 104 -7.76 -5.37 -14.82
C ALA A 104 -8.17 -6.07 -13.54
N THR A 105 -8.02 -7.39 -13.48
CA THR A 105 -8.28 -8.20 -12.28
C THR A 105 -7.05 -9.01 -11.92
N LYS A 106 -6.66 -9.00 -10.64
CA LYS A 106 -5.52 -9.78 -10.12
C LYS A 106 -5.91 -10.48 -8.83
N MET A 107 -5.34 -11.66 -8.59
CA MET A 107 -5.44 -12.34 -7.30
C MET A 107 -4.41 -11.72 -6.37
N ILE A 108 -4.85 -11.16 -5.25
CA ILE A 108 -4.01 -10.47 -4.29
C ILE A 108 -4.19 -11.11 -2.92
N LYS A 109 -3.06 -11.38 -2.26
CA LYS A 109 -3.02 -11.82 -0.87
C LYS A 109 -3.16 -10.60 0.05
N PHE A 110 -4.15 -10.65 0.92
CA PHE A 110 -4.43 -9.65 1.94
C PHE A 110 -4.22 -10.24 3.33
N LEU A 111 -3.73 -9.40 4.23
CA LEU A 111 -3.79 -9.65 5.66
C LEU A 111 -5.10 -9.08 6.20
N VAL A 112 -5.80 -9.86 7.02
CA VAL A 112 -6.99 -9.40 7.71
C VAL A 112 -6.61 -8.95 9.11
N VAL A 113 -6.90 -7.68 9.42
CA VAL A 113 -6.48 -7.05 10.67
C VAL A 113 -7.71 -6.55 11.43
N ASP A 114 -7.83 -6.97 12.69
CA ASP A 114 -8.87 -6.46 13.60
C ASP A 114 -8.35 -5.25 14.37
N ALA A 115 -8.41 -4.09 13.73
CA ALA A 115 -8.05 -2.81 14.32
C ALA A 115 -9.01 -1.70 13.86
N PRO A 116 -9.26 -0.68 14.70
CA PRO A 116 -9.90 0.55 14.26
C PRO A 116 -9.12 1.18 13.10
N SER A 117 -9.85 1.63 12.10
CA SER A 117 -9.29 2.30 10.93
C SER A 117 -10.36 3.09 10.21
N ALA A 118 -9.97 4.25 9.71
CA ALA A 118 -10.77 5.05 8.81
C ALA A 118 -10.92 4.41 7.41
N TYR A 119 -10.04 3.47 7.07
CA TYR A 119 -9.99 2.80 5.77
C TYR A 119 -10.60 1.40 5.85
N ASN A 120 -11.13 0.92 4.73
CA ASN A 120 -11.57 -0.47 4.61
C ASN A 120 -10.42 -1.37 4.15
N VAL A 121 -9.56 -0.85 3.28
CA VAL A 121 -8.48 -1.59 2.62
C VAL A 121 -7.26 -0.68 2.46
N ILE A 122 -6.07 -1.24 2.62
CA ILE A 122 -4.79 -0.63 2.21
C ILE A 122 -4.23 -1.47 1.06
N LEU A 123 -3.98 -0.83 -0.08
CA LEU A 123 -3.26 -1.41 -1.20
C LEU A 123 -1.82 -0.93 -1.20
N GLY A 124 -0.93 -1.79 -0.73
CA GLY A 124 0.51 -1.57 -0.75
C GLY A 124 1.18 -1.69 -2.11
N ARG A 125 2.50 -1.46 -2.08
CA ARG A 125 3.41 -1.57 -3.23
C ARG A 125 3.29 -2.86 -4.04
N PRO A 126 3.14 -4.05 -3.45
CA PRO A 126 3.14 -5.27 -4.26
C PRO A 126 1.97 -5.32 -5.27
N SER A 127 0.79 -4.82 -4.89
CA SER A 127 -0.35 -4.68 -5.82
C SER A 127 -0.05 -3.65 -6.89
N LEU A 128 0.51 -2.49 -6.53
CA LEU A 128 0.90 -1.47 -7.50
C LEU A 128 1.85 -2.05 -8.56
N ASN A 129 2.85 -2.82 -8.14
CA ASN A 129 3.76 -3.50 -9.05
C ASN A 129 3.05 -4.57 -9.90
N SER A 130 2.13 -5.35 -9.32
CA SER A 130 1.36 -6.38 -10.04
C SER A 130 0.46 -5.80 -11.14
N PHE A 131 -0.10 -4.62 -10.90
CA PHE A 131 -0.89 -3.86 -11.87
C PHE A 131 -0.04 -2.98 -12.80
N GLN A 132 1.28 -2.93 -12.61
CA GLN A 132 2.17 -1.97 -13.28
C GLN A 132 1.64 -0.55 -13.15
N ALA A 133 1.16 -0.23 -11.95
CA ALA A 133 0.43 0.98 -11.67
C ALA A 133 1.35 2.12 -11.25
N ILE A 134 1.02 3.33 -11.70
CA ILE A 134 1.67 4.57 -11.31
C ILE A 134 0.63 5.45 -10.62
N THR A 135 0.95 5.90 -9.43
CA THR A 135 0.16 6.84 -8.65
C THR A 135 0.63 8.26 -8.89
N SER A 136 -0.29 9.20 -9.04
CA SER A 136 0.01 10.62 -8.95
C SER A 136 -0.86 11.26 -7.88
N THR A 137 -0.22 11.67 -6.79
CA THR A 137 -0.88 12.42 -5.70
C THR A 137 -1.33 13.80 -6.17
N TYR A 138 -0.54 14.45 -7.04
CA TYR A 138 -0.89 15.73 -7.64
C TYR A 138 -2.20 15.66 -8.45
N HIS A 139 -2.40 14.59 -9.23
CA HIS A 139 -3.63 14.37 -10.00
C HIS A 139 -4.71 13.61 -9.22
N LEU A 140 -4.42 13.15 -8.00
CA LEU A 140 -5.23 12.20 -7.23
C LEU A 140 -5.72 11.01 -8.07
N LYS A 141 -4.82 10.38 -8.81
CA LYS A 141 -5.18 9.34 -9.76
C LYS A 141 -4.18 8.20 -9.76
N LEU A 142 -4.69 6.99 -9.97
CA LEU A 142 -3.93 5.78 -10.21
C LEU A 142 -4.13 5.39 -11.67
N LYS A 143 -3.04 5.21 -12.42
CA LYS A 143 -3.08 4.65 -13.79
C LYS A 143 -2.39 3.29 -13.79
N PHE A 144 -2.86 2.34 -14.59
CA PHE A 144 -2.32 0.98 -14.63
C PHE A 144 -2.50 0.35 -16.00
N ALA A 145 -1.67 -0.64 -16.31
CA ALA A 145 -1.71 -1.33 -17.59
C ALA A 145 -2.86 -2.35 -17.66
N THR A 146 -3.53 -2.40 -18.81
CA THR A 146 -4.55 -3.42 -19.14
C THR A 146 -4.33 -3.93 -20.57
N LEU A 147 -5.01 -5.02 -20.95
CA LEU A 147 -4.96 -5.55 -22.32
C LEU A 147 -5.56 -4.58 -23.37
N GLU A 148 -6.43 -3.68 -22.92
CA GLU A 148 -7.11 -2.69 -23.75
C GLU A 148 -6.55 -1.27 -23.59
N GLY A 149 -5.31 -1.15 -23.09
CA GLY A 149 -4.60 0.12 -22.88
C GLY A 149 -4.55 0.53 -21.42
N ILE A 150 -4.46 1.84 -21.14
CA ILE A 150 -4.29 2.35 -19.77
C ILE A 150 -5.63 2.49 -19.03
N GLY A 151 -5.79 1.71 -17.97
CA GLY A 151 -6.88 1.85 -17.01
C GLY A 151 -6.58 2.95 -15.99
N GLU A 152 -7.63 3.56 -15.44
CA GLU A 152 -7.51 4.65 -14.48
C GLU A 152 -8.50 4.46 -13.32
N GLU A 153 -8.06 4.84 -12.13
CA GLU A 153 -8.91 5.02 -10.95
C GLU A 153 -8.71 6.44 -10.40
N ILE A 154 -9.82 7.10 -10.09
CA ILE A 154 -9.82 8.49 -9.62
C ILE A 154 -10.01 8.50 -8.10
N GLY A 155 -9.12 9.22 -7.41
CA GLY A 155 -9.18 9.43 -5.98
C GLY A 155 -10.38 10.26 -5.57
N ASN A 156 -11.11 9.82 -4.55
CA ASN A 156 -12.26 10.49 -4.02
C ASN A 156 -11.86 11.47 -2.90
N ARG A 157 -11.73 12.76 -3.23
CA ARG A 157 -11.34 13.82 -2.28
C ARG A 157 -12.20 13.86 -1.02
N ARG A 158 -13.52 13.72 -1.17
CA ARG A 158 -14.44 13.75 -0.03
C ARG A 158 -14.13 12.60 0.93
N GLN A 159 -13.97 11.39 0.41
CA GLN A 159 -13.60 10.24 1.24
C GLN A 159 -12.20 10.40 1.84
N ALA A 160 -11.24 10.97 1.12
CA ALA A 160 -9.90 11.23 1.66
C ALA A 160 -9.96 12.12 2.90
N ARG A 161 -10.73 13.22 2.85
CA ARG A 161 -10.92 14.14 3.98
C ARG A 161 -11.70 13.52 5.12
N GLU A 162 -12.80 12.84 4.81
CA GLU A 162 -13.56 12.08 5.80
C GLU A 162 -12.67 11.05 6.51
N CYS A 163 -11.80 10.33 5.78
CA CYS A 163 -10.88 9.39 6.38
C CYS A 163 -9.86 10.08 7.27
N TYR A 164 -9.25 11.17 6.80
CA TYR A 164 -8.28 11.96 7.57
C TYR A 164 -8.88 12.46 8.90
N GLU A 165 -10.06 13.08 8.86
CA GLU A 165 -10.75 13.56 10.06
C GLU A 165 -11.11 12.43 11.03
N ASN A 166 -11.53 11.27 10.52
CA ASN A 166 -11.86 10.12 11.37
C ASN A 166 -10.61 9.52 12.02
N SER A 167 -9.48 9.44 11.32
CA SER A 167 -8.22 8.98 11.90
C SER A 167 -7.76 9.86 13.06
N LEU A 168 -7.87 11.19 12.94
CA LEU A 168 -7.52 12.13 14.02
C LEU A 168 -8.42 11.98 15.26
N LYS A 169 -9.72 11.72 15.04
CA LYS A 169 -10.67 11.46 16.13
C LYS A 169 -10.37 10.15 16.83
N GLU A 170 -10.02 9.10 16.09
CA GLU A 170 -9.64 7.81 16.66
C GLU A 170 -8.39 7.92 17.55
N GLU A 171 -7.36 8.66 17.11
CA GLU A 171 -6.17 8.92 17.93
C GLU A 171 -6.51 9.66 19.22
N SER A 172 -7.34 10.71 19.12
CA SER A 172 -7.78 11.50 20.28
C SER A 172 -8.58 10.67 21.29
N ASN A 173 -9.49 9.82 20.79
CA ASN A 173 -10.29 8.92 21.62
C ASN A 173 -9.42 7.85 22.28
N ASN A 174 -8.48 7.25 21.55
CA ASN A 174 -7.54 6.27 22.11
C ASN A 174 -6.67 6.89 23.20
N GLN A 175 -6.19 8.13 23.02
CA GLN A 175 -5.47 8.86 24.06
C GLN A 175 -6.33 9.11 25.31
N SER A 176 -7.62 9.45 25.13
CA SER A 176 -8.57 9.63 26.22
C SER A 176 -8.85 8.32 26.98
N LEU A 177 -9.02 7.21 26.26
CA LEU A 177 -9.21 5.87 26.82
C LEU A 177 -7.96 5.38 27.58
N ILE A 178 -6.76 5.69 27.08
CA ILE A 178 -5.51 5.42 27.80
C ILE A 178 -5.42 6.27 29.07
N LYS A 179 -5.78 7.56 29.01
CA LYS A 179 -5.78 8.46 30.19
C LYS A 179 -6.81 8.05 31.25
N SER A 180 -7.94 7.48 30.82
CA SER A 180 -8.99 6.96 31.71
C SER A 180 -8.74 5.51 32.17
N GLY A 181 -7.64 4.88 31.74
CA GLY A 181 -7.25 3.53 32.14
C GLY A 181 -8.08 2.40 31.52
N ILE A 182 -8.94 2.71 30.54
CA ILE A 182 -9.82 1.75 29.86
C ILE A 182 -9.04 0.96 28.80
N LEU A 183 -7.98 1.55 28.23
CA LEU A 183 -7.10 0.90 27.24
C LEU A 183 -5.67 0.86 27.77
N SER A 184 -5.07 -0.34 27.85
CA SER A 184 -3.69 -0.52 28.31
C SER A 184 -2.68 -0.07 27.25
N LYS A 185 -1.63 0.67 27.65
CA LYS A 185 -0.48 0.95 26.77
C LYS A 185 0.19 -0.37 26.39
N GLY A 186 0.30 -0.66 25.09
CA GLY A 186 1.16 -1.74 24.61
C GLY A 186 2.59 -1.52 25.09
N LYS A 187 3.25 -2.55 25.61
CA LYS A 187 4.66 -2.47 26.02
C LYS A 187 5.51 -2.28 24.75
N ALA A 188 6.11 -1.10 24.60
CA ALA A 188 7.20 -0.90 23.67
C ALA A 188 8.46 -1.56 24.26
N THR A 189 8.94 -2.62 23.64
CA THR A 189 10.28 -3.15 23.92
C THR A 189 11.19 -2.60 22.84
N VAL A 190 11.91 -1.52 23.17
CA VAL A 190 12.93 -0.95 22.30
C VAL A 190 14.18 -1.80 22.47
N THR A 191 14.49 -2.66 21.50
CA THR A 191 15.83 -3.23 21.37
C THR A 191 16.62 -2.30 20.45
N THR A 192 17.25 -1.27 21.01
CA THR A 192 18.21 -0.45 20.29
C THR A 192 19.48 -1.28 20.06
N GLN A 193 19.65 -1.81 18.85
CA GLN A 193 21.01 -2.05 18.34
C GLN A 193 21.44 -0.75 17.66
N GLU A 194 22.31 0.01 18.31
CA GLU A 194 23.00 1.14 17.68
C GLU A 194 23.87 0.59 16.55
N VAL A 195 23.48 0.85 15.31
CA VAL A 195 24.38 0.66 14.16
C VAL A 195 25.31 1.89 14.13
N PRO A 196 26.64 1.73 14.26
CA PRO A 196 27.54 2.86 14.27
C PRO A 196 27.44 3.62 12.95
N MET A 197 27.27 4.95 13.01
CA MET A 197 27.41 5.80 11.83
C MET A 197 28.88 5.79 11.38
N GLU A 198 29.16 5.15 10.26
CA GLU A 198 30.46 5.30 9.59
C GLU A 198 30.61 6.74 9.10
N LYS A 199 31.69 7.41 9.56
CA LYS A 199 32.06 8.73 9.05
C LYS A 199 32.48 8.60 7.59
N ILE A 200 31.66 9.12 6.68
CA ILE A 200 32.08 9.36 5.30
C ILE A 200 33.19 10.41 5.34
N LYS A 201 34.42 10.00 5.03
CA LYS A 201 35.52 10.94 4.79
C LYS A 201 35.28 11.56 3.41
N GLU A 202 34.99 12.85 3.36
CA GLU A 202 35.03 13.60 2.11
C GLU A 202 36.46 13.54 1.58
N GLY A 203 36.66 12.80 0.48
CA GLY A 203 37.91 12.78 -0.27
C GLY A 203 37.88 13.88 -1.33
N GLU A 204 38.90 14.73 -1.34
CA GLU A 204 39.11 15.72 -2.41
C GLU A 204 39.18 15.04 -3.80
N PRO A 205 38.70 15.71 -4.86
CA PRO A 205 38.61 15.11 -6.18
C PRO A 205 39.99 14.98 -6.83
N GLN A 206 40.45 13.75 -7.06
CA GLN A 206 41.61 13.48 -7.93
C GLN A 206 41.21 12.63 -9.15
N ALA A 207 41.72 13.06 -10.29
CA ALA A 207 41.33 12.64 -11.63
C ALA A 207 41.71 11.18 -11.99
N ASN A 208 40.80 10.54 -12.74
CA ASN A 208 40.96 9.40 -13.63
C ASN A 208 42.14 8.42 -13.42
N LYS A 209 41.82 7.24 -12.86
CA LYS A 209 42.43 5.97 -13.28
C LYS A 209 41.35 4.90 -13.47
N LYS A 210 41.30 4.35 -14.69
CA LYS A 210 40.45 3.21 -15.08
C LYS A 210 40.92 1.97 -14.32
N MET A 211 40.06 1.35 -13.52
CA MET A 211 40.34 0.08 -12.84
C MET A 211 39.23 -0.92 -13.13
N LYS A 212 39.63 -2.11 -13.58
CA LYS A 212 38.76 -3.26 -13.90
C LYS A 212 37.95 -3.67 -12.66
N VAL A 213 36.68 -4.00 -12.87
CA VAL A 213 35.83 -4.64 -11.86
C VAL A 213 35.81 -6.13 -12.18
N ASP A 214 36.35 -6.94 -11.29
CA ASP A 214 36.09 -8.37 -11.25
C ASP A 214 34.79 -8.57 -10.44
N GLU A 215 33.80 -9.23 -11.05
CA GLU A 215 32.51 -9.54 -10.42
C GLU A 215 32.68 -10.64 -9.38
N GLU A 216 32.61 -10.30 -8.10
CA GLU A 216 32.46 -11.27 -7.02
C GLU A 216 30.97 -11.41 -6.68
N ARG A 217 30.44 -12.61 -6.93
CA ARG A 217 29.03 -12.99 -6.76
C ARG A 217 28.70 -13.11 -5.26
N ILE A 218 27.89 -12.20 -4.76
CA ILE A 218 27.30 -12.29 -3.42
C ILE A 218 26.03 -13.15 -3.53
N GLU A 219 26.04 -14.34 -2.91
CA GLU A 219 24.85 -15.17 -2.75
C GLU A 219 23.92 -14.53 -1.70
N PRO A 220 22.60 -14.40 -1.96
CA PRO A 220 21.68 -13.76 -1.02
C PRO A 220 21.45 -14.63 0.22
N THR A 221 21.73 -14.07 1.40
CA THR A 221 21.30 -14.61 2.70
C THR A 221 19.81 -14.40 2.90
N GLU A 222 19.14 -15.39 3.49
CA GLU A 222 17.68 -15.48 3.64
C GLU A 222 17.06 -14.21 4.26
N GLU A 223 16.08 -13.62 3.55
CA GLU A 223 15.29 -12.47 4.01
C GLU A 223 14.37 -12.85 5.19
N VAL A 224 14.61 -12.26 6.36
CA VAL A 224 13.58 -12.14 7.39
C VAL A 224 12.57 -11.09 6.92
N LYS A 225 11.34 -11.53 6.58
CA LYS A 225 10.27 -10.63 6.12
C LYS A 225 9.72 -9.78 7.26
N THR A 226 10.27 -8.58 7.42
CA THR A 226 9.66 -7.50 8.21
C THR A 226 8.61 -6.79 7.36
N ILE A 227 7.35 -6.80 7.79
CA ILE A 227 6.26 -6.12 7.09
C ILE A 227 5.99 -4.79 7.79
N GLU A 228 6.38 -3.70 7.13
CA GLU A 228 6.20 -2.33 7.62
C GLU A 228 4.83 -1.75 7.23
N LEU A 229 4.17 -1.13 8.21
CA LEU A 229 3.04 -0.21 8.03
C LEU A 229 3.48 1.23 8.27
N THR A 230 2.96 2.17 7.48
CA THR A 230 3.11 3.61 7.67
C THR A 230 2.30 4.12 8.86
#